data_AF-A0A200QVA7-F1
#
_entry.id   AF-A0A200QVA7-F1
#
_cell.length_a   1.000
_cell.length_b   1.000
_cell.length_c   1.000
_cell.angle_alpha   90.00
_cell.angle_beta   90.00
_cell.angle_gamma   90.00
#
_symmetry.space_group_name_H-M   'P 1'
#
loop_
_entity.id
_entity.type
_entity.pdbx_description
1 polymer ?
#
loop_
_entity_poly.entity_id
_entity_poly.type
_entity_poly.pdbx_seq_one_letter_code
_entity_poly.pdbx_strand_id
1 'polypeptide(L)'
;MEGTVSQSIQAMNQDFTKIERFDREDFTRWQEKMMFFLTTLQLSYILGENLEPILDETPEDSTEVKMDRMKRKEEEFLCRRHILNALSSTIYTAHRHI
;
A
#
# COMPACT_ATOMS: atom_id res chain seq x y z
N MET A 1 7.97 -14.08 -28.01
CA MET A 1 8.24 -12.87 -27.20
C MET A 1 7.23 -12.71 -26.06
N GLU A 2 5.97 -13.13 -26.23
CA GLU A 2 4.93 -13.08 -25.18
C GLU A 2 5.16 -14.02 -23.98
N GLY A 3 5.75 -15.19 -24.20
CA GLY A 3 6.01 -16.17 -23.11
C GLY A 3 7.01 -15.69 -22.06
N THR A 4 7.99 -14.87 -22.45
CA THR A 4 9.01 -14.32 -21.54
C THR A 4 8.44 -13.21 -20.66
N VAL A 5 7.50 -12.42 -21.18
CA VAL A 5 6.83 -11.33 -20.45
C VAL A 5 5.86 -11.87 -19.40
N SER A 6 5.08 -12.91 -19.74
CA SER A 6 4.22 -13.59 -18.74
C SER A 6 5.03 -14.26 -17.63
N GLN A 7 6.18 -14.87 -17.96
CA GLN A 7 7.07 -15.47 -16.97
C GLN A 7 7.70 -14.42 -16.04
N SER A 8 8.13 -13.27 -16.56
CA SER A 8 8.68 -12.20 -15.73
C SER A 8 7.61 -11.50 -14.89
N ILE A 9 6.38 -11.33 -15.38
CA ILE A 9 5.25 -10.83 -14.58
C ILE A 9 4.88 -11.83 -13.46
N GLN A 10 4.87 -13.12 -13.74
CA GLN A 10 4.61 -14.16 -12.75
C GLN A 10 5.72 -14.25 -11.69
N ALA A 11 6.99 -14.14 -12.10
CA ALA A 11 8.13 -14.09 -11.19
C ALA A 11 8.12 -12.83 -10.32
N MET A 12 7.80 -11.67 -10.91
CA MET A 12 7.59 -10.42 -10.15
C MET A 12 6.48 -10.61 -9.11
N ASN A 13 5.33 -11.15 -9.50
CA ASN A 13 4.22 -11.41 -8.56
C ASN A 13 4.61 -12.41 -7.46
N GLN A 14 5.47 -13.39 -7.72
CA GLN A 14 5.98 -14.30 -6.68
C GLN A 14 7.04 -13.64 -5.76
N ASP A 15 7.92 -12.79 -6.28
CA ASP A 15 8.89 -12.05 -5.46
C ASP A 15 8.23 -10.96 -4.62
N PHE A 16 7.18 -10.32 -5.14
CA PHE A 16 6.34 -9.39 -4.38
C PHE A 16 5.53 -10.07 -3.26
N THR A 17 5.37 -11.40 -3.28
CA THR A 17 4.57 -12.12 -2.25
C THR A 17 5.28 -12.30 -0.90
N LYS A 18 6.55 -11.92 -0.75
CA LYS A 18 7.18 -11.88 0.57
C LYS A 18 8.03 -10.63 0.75
N ILE A 19 7.36 -9.49 0.98
CA ILE A 19 7.97 -8.50 1.87
C ILE A 19 8.35 -9.24 3.15
N GLU A 20 9.61 -9.10 3.56
CA GLU A 20 10.08 -9.69 4.82
C GLU A 20 9.15 -9.26 5.95
N ARG A 21 8.75 -10.23 6.76
CA ARG A 21 7.84 -9.97 7.86
C ARG A 21 8.59 -9.16 8.92
N PHE A 22 8.08 -7.99 9.28
CA PHE A 22 8.65 -7.19 10.35
C PHE A 22 8.33 -7.78 11.70
N ASP A 23 9.35 -8.08 12.50
CA ASP A 23 9.23 -8.64 13.85
C ASP A 23 9.93 -7.82 14.93
N ARG A 24 10.23 -6.54 14.64
CA ARG A 24 10.88 -5.50 15.47
C ARG A 24 12.36 -5.28 15.16
N GLU A 25 13.02 -6.19 14.47
CA GLU A 25 14.42 -6.03 14.08
C GLU A 25 14.55 -5.29 12.74
N ASP A 26 15.68 -4.59 12.54
CA ASP A 26 16.05 -3.92 11.29
C ASP A 26 14.96 -3.02 10.67
N PHE A 27 14.27 -2.22 11.50
CA PHE A 27 13.16 -1.35 11.06
C PHE A 27 13.52 -0.49 9.84
N THR A 28 14.71 0.11 9.80
CA THR A 28 15.14 0.94 8.66
C THR A 28 15.14 0.15 7.35
N ARG A 29 15.72 -1.06 7.35
CA ARG A 29 15.78 -1.92 6.16
C ARG A 29 14.40 -2.40 5.75
N TRP A 30 13.56 -2.77 6.72
CA TRP A 30 12.19 -3.16 6.45
C TRP A 30 11.38 -1.98 5.87
N GLN A 31 11.53 -0.78 6.44
CA GLN A 31 10.85 0.43 5.99
C GLN A 31 11.26 0.79 4.55
N GLU A 32 12.54 0.72 4.20
CA GLU A 32 13.02 0.95 2.83
C GLU A 32 12.43 -0.05 1.83
N LYS A 33 12.39 -1.34 2.18
CA LYS A 33 11.76 -2.38 1.36
C LYS A 33 10.25 -2.15 1.20
N MET A 34 9.56 -1.78 2.28
CA MET A 34 8.14 -1.44 2.25
C MET A 34 7.88 -0.21 1.38
N MET A 35 8.73 0.82 1.47
CA MET A 35 8.61 2.04 0.67
C MET A 35 8.82 1.77 -0.82
N PHE A 36 9.82 0.96 -1.17
CA PHE A 36 10.06 0.52 -2.54
C PHE A 36 8.87 -0.26 -3.12
N PHE A 37 8.34 -1.19 -2.32
CA PHE A 37 7.15 -1.95 -2.69
C PHE A 37 5.94 -1.06 -2.94
N LEU A 38 5.59 -0.17 -2.00
CA LEU A 38 4.47 0.76 -2.15
C LEU A 38 4.67 1.73 -3.32
N THR A 39 5.91 2.17 -3.58
CA THR A 39 6.21 3.01 -4.74
C THR A 39 5.95 2.27 -6.05
N THR A 40 6.29 0.98 -6.13
CA THR A 40 6.01 0.14 -7.30
C THR A 40 4.50 -0.02 -7.54
N LEU A 41 3.70 0.01 -6.46
CA LEU A 41 2.24 0.00 -6.51
C LEU A 41 1.61 1.39 -6.68
N GLN A 42 2.41 2.46 -6.79
CA GLN A 42 1.94 3.86 -6.79
C GLN A 42 1.14 4.26 -5.53
N LEU A 43 1.43 3.62 -4.40
CA LEU A 43 0.79 3.84 -3.10
C LEU A 43 1.70 4.57 -2.09
N SER A 44 2.97 4.85 -2.42
CA SER A 44 3.88 5.49 -1.47
C SER A 44 3.47 6.92 -1.10
N TYR A 45 2.78 7.62 -2.01
CA TYR A 45 2.28 8.98 -1.77
C TYR A 45 1.28 9.05 -0.60
N ILE A 46 0.61 7.94 -0.30
CA ILE A 46 -0.32 7.79 0.84
C ILE A 46 0.39 8.07 2.18
N LEU A 47 1.69 7.81 2.25
CA LEU A 47 2.48 7.97 3.47
C LEU A 47 3.12 9.36 3.58
N GLY A 48 2.84 10.27 2.65
CA GLY A 48 3.40 11.62 2.65
C GLY A 48 2.86 12.46 3.81
N GLU A 49 3.75 13.21 4.48
CA GLU A 49 3.39 14.09 5.60
C GLU A 49 2.39 15.20 5.21
N ASN A 50 2.42 15.63 3.94
CA ASN A 50 1.56 16.69 3.41
C ASN A 50 0.34 16.16 2.65
N LEU A 51 -0.02 14.89 2.88
CA LEU A 51 -1.18 14.30 2.24
C LEU A 51 -2.47 14.95 2.78
N GLU A 52 -3.26 15.54 1.88
CA GLU A 52 -4.53 16.15 2.26
C GLU A 52 -5.55 15.09 2.72
N PRO A 53 -6.35 15.40 3.76
CA PRO A 53 -7.39 14.50 4.23
C PRO A 53 -8.49 14.37 3.18
N ILE A 54 -9.08 13.18 3.09
CA ILE A 54 -10.26 12.94 2.28
C ILE A 54 -11.44 13.67 2.91
N LEU A 55 -11.92 14.73 2.27
CA LEU A 55 -13.07 15.51 2.75
C LEU A 55 -14.37 14.68 2.71
N ASP A 56 -15.42 15.16 3.37
CA ASP A 56 -16.76 14.61 3.19
C ASP A 56 -17.35 15.00 1.84
N GLU A 57 -18.30 14.21 1.35
CA GLU A 57 -19.02 14.51 0.12
C GLU A 57 -19.92 15.72 0.29
N THR A 58 -19.92 16.61 -0.70
CA THR A 58 -20.82 17.77 -0.76
C THR A 58 -21.86 17.62 -1.87
N PRO A 59 -23.04 18.24 -1.75
CA PRO A 59 -24.03 18.27 -2.84
C PRO A 59 -23.49 18.85 -4.15
N GLU A 60 -22.50 19.74 -4.07
CA GLU A 60 -21.88 20.43 -5.19
C GLU A 60 -20.77 19.60 -5.88
N ASP A 61 -20.35 18.47 -5.28
CA ASP A 61 -19.29 17.62 -5.83
C ASP A 61 -19.69 17.06 -7.21
N SER A 62 -18.81 17.27 -8.19
CA SER A 62 -18.94 16.64 -9.50
C SER A 62 -18.79 15.12 -9.41
N THR A 63 -19.24 14.40 -10.44
CA THR A 63 -19.06 12.94 -10.53
C THR A 63 -17.58 12.54 -10.51
N GLU A 64 -16.71 13.36 -11.09
CA GLU A 64 -15.26 13.16 -11.12
C GLU A 64 -14.67 13.26 -9.71
N VAL A 65 -15.02 14.31 -8.95
CA VAL A 65 -14.58 14.48 -7.56
C VAL A 65 -14.99 13.30 -6.68
N LYS A 66 -16.21 12.78 -6.86
CA LYS A 66 -16.69 11.59 -6.13
C LYS A 66 -15.89 10.34 -6.49
N MET A 67 -15.57 10.15 -7.77
CA MET A 67 -14.79 9.01 -8.24
C MET A 67 -13.35 9.07 -7.71
N ASP A 68 -12.71 10.23 -7.78
CA ASP A 68 -11.36 10.44 -7.23
C ASP A 68 -11.34 10.21 -5.73
N ARG A 69 -12.37 10.67 -5.00
CA ARG A 69 -12.52 10.41 -3.57
C ARG A 69 -12.61 8.91 -3.27
N MET A 70 -13.40 8.15 -4.03
CA MET A 70 -13.53 6.70 -3.83
C MET A 70 -12.23 5.97 -4.15
N LYS A 71 -11.57 6.34 -5.25
CA LYS A 71 -10.26 5.81 -5.60
C LYS A 71 -9.23 6.09 -4.50
N ARG A 72 -9.20 7.31 -3.99
CA ARG A 72 -8.31 7.72 -2.89
C ARG A 72 -8.54 6.86 -1.65
N LYS A 73 -9.80 6.65 -1.24
CA LYS A 73 -10.17 5.76 -0.10
C LYS A 73 -9.69 4.32 -0.32
N GLU A 74 -9.83 3.79 -1.52
CA GLU A 74 -9.37 2.45 -1.87
C GLU A 74 -7.84 2.33 -1.78
N GLU A 75 -7.11 3.33 -2.29
CA GLU A 75 -5.65 3.38 -2.22
C GLU A 75 -5.13 3.50 -0.78
N GLU A 76 -5.80 4.26 0.12
CA GLU A 76 -5.48 4.25 1.56
C GLU A 76 -5.67 2.88 2.18
N PHE A 77 -6.81 2.25 1.88
CA PHE A 77 -7.14 0.92 2.39
C PHE A 77 -6.10 -0.12 1.95
N LEU A 78 -5.74 -0.12 0.67
CA LEU A 78 -4.73 -1.02 0.11
C LEU A 78 -3.35 -0.78 0.72
N CYS A 79 -2.90 0.48 0.79
CA CYS A 79 -1.61 0.84 1.39
C CYS A 79 -1.52 0.33 2.83
N ARG A 80 -2.54 0.61 3.64
CA ARG A 80 -2.62 0.13 5.03
C ARG A 80 -2.63 -1.40 5.10
N ARG A 81 -3.35 -2.08 4.20
CA ARG A 81 -3.42 -3.54 4.19
C ARG A 81 -2.09 -4.19 3.84
N HIS A 82 -1.35 -3.63 2.89
CA HIS A 82 0.00 -4.09 2.55
C HIS A 82 0.97 -3.96 3.72
N ILE A 83 0.98 -2.81 4.40
CA ILE A 83 1.78 -2.59 5.60
C ILE A 83 1.43 -3.61 6.67
N LEU A 84 0.14 -3.75 7.01
CA LEU A 84 -0.32 -4.66 8.04
C LEU A 84 0.03 -6.13 7.73
N ASN A 85 -0.13 -6.57 6.49
CA ASN A 85 0.17 -7.95 6.08
C ASN A 85 1.67 -8.29 6.21
N ALA A 86 2.55 -7.30 6.14
CA ALA A 86 3.99 -7.48 6.33
C ALA A 86 4.42 -7.46 7.81
N LEU A 87 3.49 -7.34 8.77
CA LEU A 87 3.81 -7.35 10.20
C LEU A 87 3.76 -8.78 10.78
N SER A 88 4.60 -9.05 11.79
CA SER A 88 4.48 -10.23 12.64
C SER A 88 3.11 -10.29 13.33
N SER A 89 2.63 -11.47 13.70
CA SER A 89 1.26 -11.62 14.24
C SER A 89 1.08 -10.82 15.53
N THR A 90 2.14 -10.72 16.33
CA THR A 90 2.18 -9.92 17.56
C THR A 90 2.02 -8.44 17.26
N ILE A 91 2.75 -7.91 16.27
CA ILE A 91 2.68 -6.49 15.90
C ILE A 91 1.35 -6.19 15.19
N TYR A 92 0.93 -7.05 14.26
CA TYR A 92 -0.38 -6.91 13.60
C TYR A 92 -1.51 -6.78 14.63
N THR A 93 -1.55 -7.66 15.63
CA THR A 93 -2.61 -7.62 16.66
C THR A 93 -2.59 -6.31 17.44
N ALA A 94 -1.42 -5.76 17.73
CA ALA A 94 -1.29 -4.49 18.44
C ALA A 94 -1.75 -3.27 17.60
N HIS A 95 -1.62 -3.34 16.26
CA HIS A 95 -1.83 -2.18 15.37
C HIS A 95 -3.04 -2.30 14.42
N ARG A 96 -3.74 -3.45 14.37
CA ARG A 96 -4.86 -3.70 13.45
C ARG A 96 -6.07 -2.77 13.61
N HIS A 97 -6.15 -2.04 14.72
CA HIS A 97 -7.25 -1.14 15.06
C HIS A 97 -6.93 0.34 14.81
N ILE A 98 -5.70 0.65 14.44
CA ILE A 98 -5.24 1.97 13.99
C ILE A 98 -5.45 2.01 12.49
#